data_AF-A0A1F3ALV0-F1
#
_entry.id   AF-A0A1F3ALV0-F1
#
_cell.length_a   1.000
_cell.length_b   1.000
_cell.length_c   1.000
_cell.angle_alpha   90.00
_cell.angle_beta   90.00
_cell.angle_gamma   90.00
#
_symmetry.space_group_name_H-M   'P 1'
#
loop_
_entity.id
_entity.type
_entity.pdbx_description
1 polymer ?
#
loop_
_entity_poly.entity_id
_entity_poly.type
_entity_poly.pdbx_seq_one_letter_code
_entity_poly.pdbx_strand_id
1 'polypeptide(L)'
;MSRVAELEAKRAALQAAKAEAEEAQYEKDLEARIALEEEHGTIAAVKVSRFVPGQPTHAYLRTPNANEYKRFKAQIFAAQAGKKGGVTPSVATEMLAESCWLYPAEKEARDAMLEVFPGLLSPISAAAVALAQGTEEAEGKD
;
A
#
# COMPACT_ATOMS: atom_id res chain seq x y z
N MET A 1 -13.55 -44.25 0.17
CA MET A 1 -12.53 -43.24 -0.22
C MET A 1 -11.32 -43.42 0.67
N SER A 2 -10.12 -43.07 0.19
CA SER A 2 -8.91 -43.10 1.04
C SER A 2 -8.85 -41.83 1.91
N ARG A 3 -8.15 -41.90 3.05
CA ARG A 3 -7.90 -40.74 3.90
C ARG A 3 -7.20 -39.58 3.16
N VAL A 4 -6.35 -39.93 2.20
CA VAL A 4 -5.68 -38.96 1.33
C VAL A 4 -6.70 -38.23 0.45
N ALA A 5 -7.61 -38.96 -0.20
CA ALA A 5 -8.64 -38.36 -1.05
C ALA A 5 -9.58 -37.42 -0.27
N GLU A 6 -9.92 -37.75 0.98
CA GLU A 6 -10.70 -36.86 1.86
C GLU A 6 -9.96 -35.55 2.19
N LEU A 7 -8.66 -35.64 2.47
CA LEU A 7 -7.85 -34.46 2.79
C LEU A 7 -7.61 -33.58 1.56
N GLU A 8 -7.45 -34.18 0.38
CA GLU A 8 -7.36 -33.46 -0.90
C GLU A 8 -8.65 -32.72 -1.22
N ALA A 9 -9.81 -33.38 -1.07
CA ALA A 9 -11.11 -32.75 -1.23
C ALA A 9 -11.31 -31.58 -0.26
N LYS A 10 -10.94 -31.76 1.01
CA LYS A 10 -11.00 -30.70 2.02
C LYS A 10 -10.09 -29.52 1.68
N ARG A 11 -8.87 -29.79 1.21
CA ARG A 11 -7.92 -28.74 0.78
C ARG A 11 -8.47 -27.95 -0.41
N ALA A 12 -9.02 -28.63 -1.41
CA ALA A 12 -9.61 -27.99 -2.58
C ALA A 12 -10.79 -27.08 -2.19
N ALA A 13 -11.67 -27.55 -1.29
CA ALA A 13 -12.78 -26.74 -0.78
C ALA A 13 -12.30 -25.48 -0.03
N LEU A 14 -11.27 -25.60 0.80
CA LEU A 14 -10.68 -24.45 1.50
C LEU A 14 -10.04 -23.44 0.53
N GLN A 15 -9.39 -23.92 -0.55
CA GLN A 15 -8.81 -23.04 -1.56
C GLN A 15 -9.89 -22.32 -2.36
N ALA A 16 -10.96 -23.00 -2.74
CA ALA A 16 -12.10 -22.39 -3.43
C ALA A 16 -12.76 -21.30 -2.57
N ALA A 17 -13.06 -21.60 -1.30
CA ALA A 17 -13.63 -20.62 -0.38
C ALA A 17 -12.69 -19.42 -0.14
N LYS A 18 -11.37 -19.65 -0.10
CA LYS A 18 -10.39 -18.57 0.00
C LYS A 18 -10.40 -17.67 -1.24
N ALA A 19 -10.46 -18.26 -2.44
CA ALA A 19 -10.49 -17.51 -3.69
C ALA A 19 -11.76 -16.66 -3.80
N GLU A 20 -12.92 -17.22 -3.45
CA GLU A 20 -14.20 -16.50 -3.42
C GLU A 20 -14.15 -15.32 -2.44
N ALA A 21 -13.59 -15.52 -1.24
CA ALA A 21 -13.44 -14.44 -0.27
C ALA A 21 -12.44 -13.35 -0.72
N GLU A 22 -11.37 -13.73 -1.43
CA GLU A 22 -10.40 -12.79 -2.00
C GLU A 22 -11.06 -11.95 -3.10
N GLU A 23 -11.85 -12.57 -3.98
CA GLU A 23 -12.59 -11.89 -5.05
C GLU A 23 -13.63 -10.92 -4.48
N ALA A 24 -14.41 -11.34 -3.48
CA ALA A 24 -15.40 -10.48 -2.83
C ALA A 24 -14.77 -9.28 -2.10
N GLN A 25 -13.56 -9.44 -1.55
CA GLN A 25 -12.83 -8.31 -0.97
C GLN A 25 -12.27 -7.40 -2.06
N TYR A 26 -11.75 -7.97 -3.15
CA TYR A 26 -11.22 -7.21 -4.26
C TYR A 26 -12.29 -6.33 -4.94
N GLU A 27 -13.53 -6.81 -5.04
CA GLU A 27 -14.67 -6.01 -5.51
C GLU A 27 -14.86 -4.74 -4.65
N LYS A 28 -14.82 -4.86 -3.33
CA LYS A 28 -14.91 -3.70 -2.41
C LYS A 28 -13.72 -2.77 -2.54
N ASP A 29 -12.52 -3.32 -2.70
CA ASP A 29 -11.33 -2.51 -2.93
C ASP A 29 -11.45 -1.74 -4.25
N LEU A 30 -12.01 -2.34 -5.30
CA LEU A 30 -12.27 -1.66 -6.57
C LEU A 30 -13.30 -0.53 -6.45
N GLU A 31 -14.39 -0.75 -5.70
CA GLU A 31 -15.35 0.33 -5.40
C GLU A 31 -14.67 1.50 -4.69
N ALA A 32 -13.84 1.21 -3.68
CA ALA A 32 -13.08 2.23 -2.97
C ALA A 32 -12.09 2.95 -3.90
N ARG A 33 -11.44 2.22 -4.81
CA ARG A 33 -10.53 2.79 -5.81
C ARG A 33 -11.25 3.79 -6.70
N ILE A 34 -12.42 3.44 -7.23
CA ILE A 34 -13.19 4.32 -8.13
C ILE A 34 -13.54 5.62 -7.40
N ALA A 35 -14.06 5.52 -6.18
CA ALA A 35 -14.39 6.70 -5.36
C ALA A 35 -13.16 7.59 -5.11
N LEU A 36 -12.00 6.99 -4.81
CA LEU A 36 -10.76 7.74 -4.60
C LEU A 36 -10.19 8.35 -5.89
N GLU A 37 -10.36 7.69 -7.04
CA GLU A 37 -9.95 8.22 -8.34
C GLU A 37 -10.83 9.43 -8.75
N GLU A 38 -12.11 9.42 -8.38
CA GLU A 38 -13.00 10.58 -8.56
C GLU A 38 -12.61 11.77 -7.66
N GLU A 39 -12.22 11.52 -6.41
CA GLU A 39 -11.87 12.57 -5.45
C GLU A 39 -10.46 13.15 -5.66
N HIS A 40 -9.48 12.29 -5.93
CA HIS A 40 -8.05 12.65 -5.94
C HIS A 40 -7.41 12.61 -7.33
N GLY A 41 -8.13 12.14 -8.36
CA GLY A 41 -7.56 11.90 -9.68
C GLY A 41 -6.69 10.64 -9.70
N THR A 42 -5.53 10.69 -10.35
CA THR A 42 -4.65 9.51 -10.46
C THR A 42 -4.11 9.08 -9.09
N ILE A 43 -4.39 7.83 -8.71
CA ILE A 43 -3.85 7.20 -7.51
C ILE A 43 -3.00 5.97 -7.87
N ALA A 44 -2.13 5.54 -6.95
CA ALA A 44 -1.42 4.27 -7.08
C ALA A 44 -2.06 3.19 -6.20
N ALA A 45 -1.88 1.94 -6.64
CA ALA A 45 -2.33 0.75 -5.95
C ALA A 45 -1.13 -0.12 -5.56
N VAL A 46 -1.09 -0.54 -4.29
CA VAL A 46 -0.13 -1.51 -3.78
C VAL A 46 -0.89 -2.75 -3.33
N LYS A 47 -0.70 -3.85 -4.06
CA LYS A 47 -1.28 -5.14 -3.70
C LYS A 47 -0.55 -5.74 -2.50
N VAL A 48 -1.28 -6.28 -1.53
CA VAL A 48 -0.68 -6.98 -0.39
C VAL A 48 -0.08 -8.33 -0.81
N SER A 49 0.92 -8.80 -0.07
CA SER A 49 1.67 -10.02 -0.43
C SER A 49 0.87 -11.33 -0.39
N ARG A 50 -0.24 -11.37 0.36
CA ARG A 50 -1.14 -12.52 0.47
C ARG A 50 -2.53 -12.07 0.93
N PHE A 51 -3.57 -12.78 0.50
CA PHE A 51 -4.92 -12.56 1.04
C PHE A 51 -5.04 -13.05 2.49
N VAL A 52 -5.65 -12.21 3.32
CA VAL A 52 -6.06 -12.49 4.69
C VAL A 52 -7.53 -12.05 4.85
N PRO A 53 -8.44 -12.96 5.25
CA PRO A 53 -9.85 -12.61 5.41
C PRO A 53 -10.06 -11.40 6.32
N GLY A 54 -10.90 -10.47 5.90
CA GLY A 54 -11.21 -9.24 6.64
C GLY A 54 -10.19 -8.12 6.47
N GLN A 55 -9.11 -8.34 5.72
CA GLN A 55 -8.15 -7.29 5.35
C GLN A 55 -8.32 -6.91 3.88
N PRO A 56 -8.12 -5.63 3.52
CA PRO A 56 -8.01 -5.22 2.12
C PRO A 56 -6.95 -6.02 1.35
N THR A 57 -7.22 -6.24 0.06
CA THR A 57 -6.25 -6.82 -0.89
C THR A 57 -5.30 -5.77 -1.47
N HIS A 58 -5.69 -4.48 -1.41
CA HIS A 58 -4.89 -3.36 -1.88
C HIS A 58 -4.83 -2.23 -0.85
N ALA A 59 -3.72 -1.51 -0.86
CA ALA A 59 -3.61 -0.16 -0.31
C ALA A 59 -3.60 0.84 -1.46
N TYR A 60 -4.40 1.91 -1.35
CA TYR A 60 -4.41 3.00 -2.32
C TYR A 60 -3.80 4.27 -1.74
N LEU A 61 -3.10 5.01 -2.58
CA LEU A 61 -2.37 6.20 -2.17
C LEU A 61 -2.40 7.29 -3.26
N ARG A 62 -2.40 8.55 -2.82
CA ARG A 62 -2.26 9.71 -3.71
C ARG A 62 -0.79 10.03 -3.97
N THR A 63 -0.56 10.83 -4.99
CA THR A 63 0.71 11.54 -5.18
C THR A 63 0.99 12.44 -3.96
N PRO A 64 2.22 12.44 -3.42
CA PRO A 64 2.61 13.41 -2.40
C PRO A 64 2.58 14.82 -2.99
N ASN A 65 2.21 15.81 -2.18
CA ASN A 65 2.33 17.20 -2.60
C ASN A 65 3.81 17.65 -2.59
N ALA A 66 4.09 18.81 -3.18
CA ALA A 66 5.45 19.32 -3.31
C ALA A 66 6.19 19.46 -1.97
N ASN A 67 5.48 19.82 -0.89
CA ASN A 67 6.08 19.99 0.44
C ASN A 67 6.40 18.65 1.11
N GLU A 68 5.50 17.68 1.02
CA GLU A 68 5.70 16.31 1.51
C GLU A 68 6.91 15.67 0.82
N TYR A 69 6.95 15.75 -0.52
CA TYR A 69 8.03 15.16 -1.30
C TYR A 69 9.37 15.87 -1.08
N LYS A 70 9.38 17.21 -1.00
CA LYS A 70 10.59 17.98 -0.66
C LYS A 70 11.11 17.63 0.74
N ARG A 71 10.23 17.50 1.73
CA ARG A 71 10.59 17.11 3.10
C ARG A 71 11.21 15.72 3.14
N PHE A 72 10.60 14.76 2.43
CA PHE A 72 11.14 13.41 2.30
C PHE A 72 12.55 13.41 1.68
N LYS A 73 12.74 14.06 0.53
CA LYS A 73 14.05 14.18 -0.13
C LYS A 73 15.12 14.77 0.82
N ALA A 74 14.77 15.82 1.57
CA ALA A 74 15.66 16.43 2.53
C ALA A 74 16.05 15.49 3.70
N GLN A 75 15.11 14.71 4.21
CA GLN A 75 15.36 13.71 5.25
C GLN A 75 16.27 12.58 4.77
N ILE A 76 15.99 12.04 3.57
CA ILE A 76 16.84 11.00 2.95
C ILE A 76 18.27 11.51 2.74
N PHE A 77 18.43 12.70 2.17
CA PHE A 77 19.75 13.31 1.96
C PHE A 77 20.50 13.54 3.28
N ALA A 78 19.81 14.05 4.31
CA ALA A 78 20.42 14.27 5.63
C ALA A 78 20.88 12.96 6.29
N ALA A 79 20.11 11.88 6.14
CA ALA A 79 20.46 10.57 6.66
C ALA A 79 21.68 9.98 5.94
N GLN A 80 21.74 10.08 4.61
CA GLN A 80 22.90 9.65 3.82
C GLN A 80 24.17 10.43 4.15
N ALA A 81 24.04 11.72 4.48
CA ALA A 81 25.14 12.57 4.91
C ALA A 81 25.62 12.30 6.35
N GLY A 82 25.06 11.31 7.06
CA GLY A 82 25.49 10.94 8.42
C GLY A 82 25.26 12.01 9.49
N LYS A 83 24.32 12.94 9.27
CA LYS A 83 24.04 14.02 10.22
C LYS A 83 23.43 13.45 11.52
N LYS A 84 24.11 13.67 12.66
CA LYS A 84 23.62 13.25 13.98
C LYS A 84 22.30 13.95 14.32
N GLY A 85 21.32 13.20 14.80
CA GLY A 85 20.00 13.72 15.21
C GLY A 85 18.95 13.80 14.11
N GLY A 86 19.26 13.34 12.89
CA GLY A 86 18.29 13.23 11.79
C GLY A 86 17.36 12.01 11.90
N VAL A 87 16.25 12.07 11.17
CA VAL A 87 15.33 10.94 10.97
C VAL A 87 16.04 9.86 10.12
N THR A 88 15.88 8.58 10.47
CA THR A 88 16.47 7.49 9.68
C THR A 88 15.75 7.36 8.32
N PRO A 89 16.38 6.73 7.30
CA PRO A 89 15.71 6.53 6.01
C PRO A 89 14.40 5.75 6.14
N SER A 90 14.34 4.74 7.02
CA SER A 90 13.12 3.96 7.29
C SER A 90 11.99 4.85 7.80
N VAL A 91 12.27 5.68 8.80
CA VAL A 91 11.23 6.55 9.38
C VAL A 91 10.78 7.62 8.37
N ALA A 92 11.68 8.14 7.54
CA ALA A 92 11.30 9.06 6.45
C ALA A 92 10.38 8.39 5.42
N THR A 93 10.67 7.13 5.07
CA THR A 93 9.84 6.29 4.19
C THR A 93 8.45 6.05 4.80
N GLU A 94 8.39 5.68 6.08
CA GLU A 94 7.13 5.44 6.80
C GLU A 94 6.28 6.71 6.88
N MET A 95 6.87 7.86 7.23
CA MET A 95 6.18 9.14 7.28
C MET A 95 5.59 9.54 5.92
N LEU A 96 6.34 9.35 4.83
CA LEU A 96 5.83 9.63 3.48
C LEU A 96 4.66 8.70 3.15
N ALA A 97 4.82 7.39 3.39
CA ALA A 97 3.78 6.41 3.12
C ALA A 97 2.48 6.75 3.86
N GLU A 98 2.54 7.01 5.16
CA GLU A 98 1.37 7.38 5.97
C GLU A 98 0.68 8.65 5.47
N SER A 99 1.46 9.66 5.03
CA SER A 99 0.90 10.91 4.52
C SER A 99 0.15 10.75 3.20
N CYS A 100 0.55 9.77 2.37
CA CYS A 100 -0.04 9.53 1.06
C CYS A 100 -1.11 8.43 1.08
N TRP A 101 -1.16 7.60 2.13
CA TRP A 101 -2.07 6.47 2.22
C TRP A 101 -3.52 6.97 2.34
N LEU A 102 -4.38 6.53 1.41
CA LEU A 102 -5.81 6.85 1.35
C LEU A 102 -6.68 5.69 1.83
N TYR A 103 -6.43 4.46 1.36
CA TYR A 103 -7.28 3.30 1.64
C TYR A 103 -6.50 2.13 2.26
N PRO A 104 -6.96 1.54 3.36
CA PRO A 104 -8.16 1.91 4.12
C PRO A 104 -8.04 3.29 4.75
N ALA A 105 -9.16 3.98 4.97
CA ALA A 105 -9.15 5.37 5.47
C ALA A 105 -8.94 5.44 6.98
N GLU A 106 -9.53 4.47 7.68
CA GLU A 106 -9.57 4.38 9.13
C GLU A 106 -8.21 3.94 9.68
N LYS A 107 -7.76 4.61 10.75
CA LYS A 107 -6.47 4.32 11.37
C LYS A 107 -6.42 2.89 11.90
N GLU A 108 -7.50 2.42 12.52
CA GLU A 108 -7.61 1.07 13.08
C GLU A 108 -7.45 0.00 11.99
N ALA A 109 -8.01 0.24 10.80
CA ALA A 109 -7.86 -0.66 9.66
C ALA A 109 -6.43 -0.66 9.11
N ARG A 110 -5.78 0.51 9.05
CA ARG A 110 -4.35 0.60 8.67
C ARG A 110 -3.46 -0.12 9.67
N ASP A 111 -3.68 0.10 10.97
CA ASP A 111 -2.92 -0.56 12.03
C ASP A 111 -3.08 -2.09 11.93
N ALA A 112 -4.31 -2.58 11.74
CA ALA A 112 -4.59 -4.00 11.54
C ALA A 112 -3.91 -4.57 10.28
N MET A 113 -3.88 -3.81 9.17
CA MET A 113 -3.11 -4.18 7.99
C MET A 113 -1.62 -4.26 8.29
N LEU A 114 -1.06 -3.31 9.05
CA LEU A 114 0.37 -3.29 9.39
C LEU A 114 0.78 -4.41 10.35
N GLU A 115 -0.10 -4.85 11.24
CA GLU A 115 0.14 -6.04 12.06
C GLU A 115 0.29 -7.31 11.20
N VAL A 116 -0.51 -7.42 10.14
CA VAL A 116 -0.48 -8.56 9.21
C VAL A 116 0.65 -8.44 8.17
N PHE A 117 0.96 -7.20 7.77
CA PHE A 117 1.89 -6.82 6.71
C PHE A 117 2.87 -5.73 7.20
N PRO A 118 3.80 -6.05 8.11
CA PRO A 118 4.68 -5.04 8.75
C PRO A 118 5.59 -4.30 7.77
N GLY A 119 5.82 -4.87 6.58
CA GLY A 119 6.61 -4.24 5.52
C GLY A 119 5.82 -3.37 4.55
N LEU A 120 4.51 -3.17 4.72
CA LEU A 120 3.63 -2.55 3.72
C LEU A 120 3.92 -1.05 3.47
N LEU A 121 4.45 -0.32 4.45
CA LEU A 121 4.79 1.10 4.27
C LEU A 121 5.91 1.33 3.24
N SER A 122 6.84 0.39 3.11
CA SER A 122 7.93 0.52 2.14
C SER A 122 7.46 0.55 0.67
N PRO A 123 6.65 -0.42 0.18
CA PRO A 123 6.12 -0.36 -1.18
C PRO A 123 5.12 0.79 -1.39
N ILE A 124 4.38 1.22 -0.36
CA ILE A 124 3.53 2.42 -0.44
C ILE A 124 4.38 3.67 -0.68
N SER A 125 5.44 3.86 0.11
CA SER A 125 6.36 4.99 -0.09
C SER A 125 7.02 4.96 -1.47
N ALA A 126 7.45 3.78 -1.93
CA ALA A 126 8.04 3.62 -3.26
C ALA A 126 7.06 4.01 -4.38
N ALA A 127 5.80 3.59 -4.28
CA ALA A 127 4.75 3.98 -5.22
C ALA A 127 4.46 5.49 -5.18
N ALA A 128 4.46 6.10 -3.99
CA ALA A 128 4.27 7.55 -3.83
C ALA A 128 5.40 8.35 -4.50
N VAL A 129 6.65 7.89 -4.34
CA VAL A 129 7.81 8.50 -5.01
C VAL A 129 7.72 8.37 -6.52
N ALA A 130 7.33 7.19 -7.03
CA ALA A 130 7.18 6.97 -8.47
C ALA A 130 6.11 7.87 -9.09
N LEU A 131 4.98 8.07 -8.41
CA LEU A 131 3.94 9.03 -8.82
C LEU A 131 4.51 10.46 -8.89
N ALA A 132 5.22 10.90 -7.85
CA ALA A 132 5.80 12.24 -7.79
C ALA A 132 6.84 12.48 -8.89
N GLN A 133 7.69 11.49 -9.17
CA GLN A 133 8.68 11.56 -10.26
C GLN A 133 8.00 11.63 -11.63
N GLY A 134 6.93 10.85 -11.85
CA GLY A 134 6.14 10.93 -13.07
C GLY A 134 5.52 12.31 -13.30
N THR A 135 5.06 12.97 -12.23
CA THR A 135 4.56 14.35 -12.30
C THR A 135 5.68 15.35 -12.60
N GLU A 136 6.83 15.30 -11.89
CA GLU A 136 7.98 16.18 -12.13
C GLU A 136 8.50 16.06 -13.60
N GLU A 137 8.50 14.84 -14.17
CA GLU A 137 8.92 14.60 -15.56
C GLU A 137 7.93 15.12 -16.61
N ALA A 138 6.64 15.17 -16.29
CA ALA A 138 5.62 15.73 -17.17
C ALA A 138 5.70 17.26 -17.19
N GLU A 139 5.83 17.90 -16.02
CA GLU A 139 5.91 19.36 -15.87
C GLU A 139 7.21 19.96 -16.42
N GLY A 140 8.32 19.20 -16.44
CA GLY A 140 9.61 19.66 -16.98
C GLY A 140 9.82 19.47 -18.48
N LYS A 141 8.81 18.95 -19.21
CA LYS A 141 8.83 18.74 -20.67
C LYS A 141 8.02 19.77 -21.46
N ASP A 142 7.43 20.75 -20.79
CA ASP A 142 6.83 21.95 -21.38
C ASP A 142 7.78 23.16 -21.32
#